data_AF-A0A2D6YQV4-F1
#
_entry.id   AF-A0A2D6YQV4-F1
#
_cell.length_a   1.000
_cell.length_b   1.000
_cell.length_c   1.000
_cell.angle_alpha   90.00
_cell.angle_beta   90.00
_cell.angle_gamma   90.00
#
_symmetry.space_group_name_H-M   'P 1'
#
loop_
_entity.id
_entity.type
_entity.pdbx_description
1 polymer ?
#
loop_
_entity_poly.entity_id
_entity_poly.type
_entity_poly.pdbx_seq_one_letter_code
_entity_poly.pdbx_strand_id
1 'polypeptide(L)' 'MARPKSNPDPSRRRPTEAECNILSIIWDRGTATVREVYGELSQRQEVGYTTVLKFMQIMTEKGLLER' A
#
# COMPACT_ATOMS: atom_id res chain seq x y z
N MET A 1 -3.77 -15.86 14.05
CA MET A 1 -4.07 -15.12 12.80
C MET A 1 -4.61 -13.76 13.20
N ALA A 2 -3.71 -12.81 13.49
CA ALA A 2 -4.07 -11.51 14.07
C ALA A 2 -4.46 -10.54 12.94
N ARG A 3 -5.70 -10.05 12.98
CA ARG A 3 -6.17 -8.94 12.14
C ARG A 3 -5.93 -7.63 12.90
N PRO A 4 -5.12 -6.68 12.42
CA PRO A 4 -5.20 -5.32 12.92
C PRO A 4 -6.35 -4.59 12.22
N LYS A 5 -7.16 -3.93 13.03
CA LYS A 5 -8.25 -3.05 12.65
C LYS A 5 -7.68 -1.72 12.16
N SER A 6 -8.02 -1.30 10.95
CA SER A 6 -8.15 0.12 10.55
C SER A 6 -8.80 0.18 9.17
N ASN A 7 -10.11 0.38 9.13
CA ASN A 7 -10.82 0.72 7.90
C ASN A 7 -11.32 2.17 8.03
N PRO A 8 -10.54 3.18 7.61
CA PRO A 8 -11.05 4.53 7.49
C PRO A 8 -11.97 4.62 6.26
N ASP A 9 -13.14 5.22 6.47
CA ASP A 9 -14.27 5.45 5.56
C ASP A 9 -14.02 5.34 4.03
N PRO A 10 -14.81 4.51 3.30
CA PRO A 10 -14.59 4.17 1.89
C PRO A 10 -14.94 5.28 0.88
N SER A 11 -15.39 6.46 1.33
CA SER A 11 -16.05 7.44 0.44
C SER A 11 -15.14 8.59 -0.01
N ARG A 12 -14.03 8.87 0.71
CA ARG A 12 -13.19 10.07 0.47
C ARG A 12 -11.74 9.78 0.07
N ARG A 13 -11.32 8.51 0.04
CA ARG A 13 -9.93 8.08 -0.19
C ARG A 13 -9.81 6.93 -1.17
N ARG A 14 -10.50 6.99 -2.32
CA ARG A 14 -10.36 5.93 -3.34
C ARG A 14 -8.88 5.86 -3.78
N PRO A 15 -8.17 4.78 -3.46
CA PRO A 15 -6.80 4.62 -3.92
C PRO A 15 -6.85 4.45 -5.44
N THR A 16 -5.82 4.94 -6.11
CA THR A 16 -5.57 4.58 -7.51
C THR A 16 -5.32 3.07 -7.59
N GLU A 17 -5.48 2.43 -8.75
CA GLU A 17 -5.26 0.97 -8.89
C GLU A 17 -3.90 0.51 -8.34
N ALA A 18 -2.86 1.32 -8.54
CA ALA A 18 -1.53 1.06 -7.98
C ALA A 18 -1.49 1.13 -6.44
N GLU A 19 -2.14 2.13 -5.82
CA GLU A 19 -2.25 2.23 -4.36
C GLU A 19 -3.10 1.09 -3.78
N CYS A 20 -4.14 0.66 -4.49
CA CYS A 20 -4.99 -0.47 -4.10
C CYS A 20 -4.19 -1.78 -4.12
N ASN A 21 -3.36 -2.00 -5.15
CA ASN A 21 -2.45 -3.14 -5.21
C ASN A 21 -1.46 -3.15 -4.03
N ILE A 22 -0.87 -1.98 -3.70
CA ILE A 22 0.03 -1.85 -2.56
C ILE A 22 -0.69 -2.19 -1.24
N LEU A 23 -1.87 -1.60 -1.03
CA LEU A 23 -2.69 -1.86 0.15
C LEU A 23 -3.02 -3.34 0.28
N SER A 24 -3.39 -4.00 -0.82
CA SER A 24 -3.70 -5.43 -0.85
C SER A 24 -2.51 -6.29 -0.39
N ILE A 25 -1.30 -5.99 -0.87
CA ILE A 25 -0.07 -6.69 -0.46
C ILE A 25 0.24 -6.47 1.02
N ILE A 26 0.13 -5.23 1.49
CA ILE A 26 0.36 -4.90 2.90
C ILE A 26 -0.69 -5.60 3.78
N TRP A 27 -1.95 -5.68 3.33
CA TRP A 27 -3.01 -6.34 4.08
C TRP A 27 -2.83 -7.85 4.17
N ASP A 28 -2.35 -8.48 3.09
CA ASP A 28 -2.07 -9.91 3.04
C ASP A 28 -0.90 -10.29 3.97
N ARG A 29 0.16 -9.48 3.94
CA ARG A 29 1.38 -9.70 4.76
C ARG A 29 1.27 -9.18 6.19
N GLY A 30 0.36 -8.25 6.46
CA GLY A 30 0.22 -7.53 7.73
C GLY A 30 1.24 -6.41 7.93
N THR A 31 2.53 -6.69 7.72
CA THR A 31 3.61 -5.70 7.70
C THR A 31 4.47 -5.91 6.47
N ALA A 32 4.61 -4.89 5.65
CA ALA A 32 5.47 -4.94 4.47
C ALA A 32 6.27 -3.65 4.34
N THR A 33 7.55 -3.79 3.96
CA THR A 33 8.41 -2.64 3.68
C THR A 33 8.24 -2.18 2.24
N VAL A 34 8.67 -0.95 1.94
CA VAL A 34 8.70 -0.40 0.57
C VAL A 34 9.38 -1.37 -0.41
N ARG A 35 10.47 -2.03 0.03
CA ARG A 35 11.21 -3.00 -0.78
C ARG A 35 10.41 -4.25 -1.10
N GLU A 36 9.69 -4.78 -0.12
CA GLU A 36 8.88 -6.00 -0.31
C GLU A 36 7.69 -5.72 -1.25
N VAL A 37 6.99 -4.61 -1.00
CA VAL A 37 5.89 -4.16 -1.84
C VAL A 37 6.39 -3.87 -3.25
N TYR A 38 7.53 -3.20 -3.41
CA TYR A 38 8.13 -2.96 -4.71
C TYR A 38 8.49 -4.28 -5.41
N GLY A 39 9.05 -5.24 -4.70
CA GLY A 39 9.35 -6.57 -5.24
C GLY A 39 8.11 -7.21 -5.82
N GLU A 40 7.02 -7.31 -5.04
CA GLU A 40 5.78 -7.91 -5.52
C GLU A 40 5.08 -7.12 -6.62
N LEU A 41 5.00 -5.78 -6.50
CA LEU A 41 4.41 -4.97 -7.57
C LEU A 41 5.22 -5.08 -8.85
N SER A 42 6.55 -5.03 -8.76
CA SER A 42 7.43 -5.11 -9.93
C SER A 42 7.35 -6.46 -10.64
N GLN A 43 6.92 -7.53 -9.96
CA GLN A 43 6.63 -8.82 -10.59
C GLN A 43 5.28 -8.83 -11.32
N ARG A 44 4.32 -8.00 -10.89
CA ARG A 44 2.97 -7.92 -11.47
C ARG A 44 2.83 -6.86 -12.55
N GLN A 45 3.56 -5.75 -12.42
CA GLN A 45 3.50 -4.58 -13.29
C GLN A 45 4.86 -3.86 -13.31
N GLU A 46 5.20 -3.23 -14.43
CA GLU A 46 6.41 -2.43 -14.52
C GLU A 46 6.22 -1.12 -13.73
N VAL A 47 6.76 -1.06 -12.52
CA VAL A 47 6.73 0.12 -11.65
C VAL A 47 8.13 0.51 -11.22
N GLY A 48 8.37 1.81 -11.09
CA GLY A 48 9.62 2.32 -10.51
C GLY A 48 9.62 2.23 -8.99
N TYR A 49 10.79 2.01 -8.40
CA TYR A 49 10.99 2.00 -6.95
C TYR A 49 10.53 3.31 -6.29
N THR A 50 10.87 4.43 -6.92
CA THR A 50 10.45 5.77 -6.48
C THR A 50 8.95 5.96 -6.58
N THR A 51 8.27 5.33 -7.54
CA THR A 51 6.81 5.37 -7.68
C THR A 51 6.14 4.68 -6.50
N VAL A 52 6.60 3.49 -6.11
CA VAL A 52 6.09 2.77 -4.93
C VAL A 52 6.35 3.56 -3.66
N LEU A 53 7.55 4.13 -3.52
CA LEU A 53 7.88 5.01 -2.40
C LEU A 53 6.93 6.21 -2.32
N LYS A 54 6.65 6.86 -3.46
CA LYS A 54 5.76 8.02 -3.54
C LYS A 54 4.33 7.64 -3.17
N PHE A 55 3.83 6.50 -3.66
CA PHE A 55 2.52 6.00 -3.27
C PHE A 55 2.45 5.73 -1.78
N MET A 56 3.44 5.05 -1.19
CA MET A 56 3.47 4.80 0.26
C MET A 56 3.51 6.10 1.07
N GLN A 57 4.26 7.11 0.63
CA GLN A 57 4.24 8.45 1.26
C GLN A 57 2.86 9.07 1.19
N ILE A 58 2.25 9.12 0.00
CA ILE A 58 0.90 9.66 -0.20
C ILE A 58 -0.13 8.90 0.64
N MET A 59 -0.06 7.57 0.71
CA MET A 59 -0.95 6.76 1.53
C MET A 59 -0.75 7.02 3.03
N THR A 60 0.48 7.26 3.47
CA THR A 60 0.78 7.64 4.86
C THR A 60 0.26 9.05 5.16
N GLU A 61 0.45 10.01 4.26
CA GLU A 61 -0.10 11.37 4.37
C GLU A 61 -1.64 11.37 4.35
N LYS A 62 -2.24 10.48 3.57
CA LYS A 62 -3.69 10.22 3.57
C LYS A 62 -4.16 9.53 4.85
N GLY A 63 -3.27 9.02 5.71
CA GLY A 63 -3.61 8.23 6.90
C GLY A 63 -4.24 6.87 6.56
N LEU A 64 -3.82 6.26 5.45
CA LEU A 64 -4.17 4.88 5.05
C LEU A 64 -3.15 3.86 5.59
N LEU A 65 -1.93 4.29 5.87
CA LEU A 65 -0.87 3.48 6.45
C LEU A 65 -0.39 4.14 7.74
N GLU A 66 -0.13 3.31 8.74
CA GLU A 66 0.56 3.69 9.96
C GLU A 66 1.97 3.05 9.95
N ARG A 67 2.94 3.76 10.51
CA ARG A 67 4.35 3.35 10.57
C ARG A 67 4.62 2.40 11.74
#